data_AF-A0A2V8Q3L1-F1
#
_entry.id   AF-A0A2V8Q3L1-F1
#
_cell.length_a   1.000
_cell.length_b   1.000
_cell.length_c   1.000
_cell.angle_alpha   90.00
_cell.angle_beta   90.00
_cell.angle_gamma   90.00
#
_symmetry.space_group_name_H-M   'P 1'
#
loop_
_entity.id
_entity.type
_entity.pdbx_description
1 polymer ?
#
loop_
_entity_poly.entity_id
_entity_poly.type
_entity_poly.pdbx_seq_one_letter_code
_entity_poly.pdbx_strand_id
1 'polypeptide(L)'
;MTGFVPFGLDGTVVPAKLAAISKAGTAALFSTRGNAFTSRTAGFIIQEHFPPGVDFKSGGPLYGVQFSSLPCSDIKIPGLPLGLSGDPGSAPIYKSGEAVGGIGIEGDGLYTVDRDPSDFDQPFEEVIAVSATRGFEAPSLIRGDNILVDGIRLAYLNVNSAPNPPTIAFGSLPGAIDPLFPIRAAQTSQFTPAVVGGVAGEVDSRFFPFIASPSVTANSLTAAEVNTIISHAAQQANITRAAIRQPLGSNAHVTIAVVDPNGVVLGVFRQTDAPVFGFDVSVQKARTAAFYSGAKAATLLRGAGFGSYVDRAATDGLRLDGSVAFTDRAGGFLHRPFFPDGINNTAAGPFSRQLNEWSVFNVGLQLDLIKTNLQTVLSGSAAPCTSIPSLPNGIQIFPGSMPLYKNGVLVGAIGISGDGVDQDDLITAGGGAGFAPPANIRSDQVFVRGVRLPFLKFPRSPNL
;
A
#
# COMPACT_ATOMS: atom_id res chain seq x y z
N MET A 1 -21.88 6.90 -10.15
CA MET A 1 -20.63 7.53 -10.64
C MET A 1 -20.48 7.19 -12.11
N THR A 2 -20.39 8.20 -12.96
CA THR A 2 -20.16 8.06 -14.41
C THR A 2 -18.65 8.09 -14.77
N GLY A 3 -17.76 8.04 -13.77
CA GLY A 3 -16.41 8.63 -13.86
C GLY A 3 -15.21 7.72 -13.63
N PHE A 4 -15.32 6.39 -13.66
CA PHE A 4 -14.12 5.59 -13.97
C PHE A 4 -13.89 5.70 -15.47
N VAL A 5 -13.26 6.81 -15.87
CA VAL A 5 -12.83 7.07 -17.24
C VAL A 5 -11.87 5.94 -17.65
N PRO A 6 -11.75 5.57 -18.94
CA PRO A 6 -10.72 4.63 -19.40
C PRO A 6 -9.27 4.93 -18.92
N PHE A 7 -9.00 6.14 -18.42
CA PHE A 7 -7.68 6.63 -18.01
C PHE A 7 -7.47 6.76 -16.48
N GLY A 8 -8.33 6.18 -15.65
CA GLY A 8 -8.22 6.25 -14.18
C GLY A 8 -8.88 7.49 -13.57
N LEU A 9 -8.42 7.91 -12.38
CA LEU A 9 -9.00 9.04 -11.63
C LEU A 9 -8.22 10.37 -11.74
N ASP A 10 -7.04 10.39 -12.38
CA ASP A 10 -6.21 11.60 -12.46
C ASP A 10 -6.90 12.72 -13.25
N GLY A 11 -7.04 13.89 -12.62
CA GLY A 11 -7.70 15.05 -13.20
C GLY A 11 -9.21 14.85 -13.43
N THR A 12 -9.81 13.83 -12.81
CA THR A 12 -11.24 13.55 -12.93
C THR A 12 -12.04 14.24 -11.84
N VAL A 13 -13.28 14.61 -12.16
CA VAL A 13 -14.22 15.14 -11.17
C VAL A 13 -14.84 14.01 -10.36
N VAL A 14 -14.51 13.98 -9.07
CA VAL A 14 -15.09 13.02 -8.12
C VAL A 14 -16.00 13.75 -7.12
N PRO A 15 -17.02 13.09 -6.54
CA PRO A 15 -17.84 13.72 -5.52
C PRO A 15 -16.97 14.19 -4.34
N ALA A 16 -17.03 15.47 -4.01
CA ALA A 16 -16.10 16.10 -3.07
C ALA A 16 -15.95 15.35 -1.73
N LYS A 17 -17.07 14.83 -1.22
CA LYS A 17 -17.08 14.04 0.02
C LYS A 17 -16.22 12.78 -0.03
N LEU A 18 -16.11 12.12 -1.18
CA LEU A 18 -15.34 10.87 -1.32
C LEU A 18 -13.85 11.16 -1.35
N ALA A 19 -13.44 12.22 -2.05
CA ALA A 19 -12.07 12.71 -2.03
C ALA A 19 -11.69 13.24 -0.65
N ALA A 20 -12.51 14.06 0.01
CA ALA A 20 -12.26 14.53 1.37
C ALA A 20 -12.05 13.39 2.38
N ILE A 21 -12.89 12.33 2.34
CA ILE A 21 -12.73 11.15 3.21
C ILE A 21 -11.44 10.39 2.87
N SER A 22 -11.10 10.25 1.60
CA SER A 22 -9.90 9.53 1.16
C SER A 22 -8.62 10.32 1.52
N LYS A 23 -8.62 11.65 1.35
CA LYS A 23 -7.60 12.59 1.83
C LYS A 23 -7.40 12.48 3.34
N ALA A 24 -8.48 12.58 4.13
CA ALA A 24 -8.45 12.46 5.59
C ALA A 24 -7.93 11.09 6.05
N GLY A 25 -8.45 10.03 5.44
CA GLY A 25 -8.05 8.66 5.70
C GLY A 25 -6.58 8.40 5.39
N THR A 26 -6.04 9.00 4.33
CA THR A 26 -4.62 8.89 3.99
C THR A 26 -3.75 9.39 5.14
N ALA A 27 -3.97 10.62 5.59
CA ALA A 27 -3.21 11.17 6.71
C ALA A 27 -3.37 10.33 7.99
N ALA A 28 -4.58 9.82 8.26
CA ALA A 28 -4.87 8.99 9.42
C ALA A 28 -4.20 7.60 9.38
N LEU A 29 -4.19 6.94 8.22
CA LEU A 29 -3.74 5.55 8.08
C LEU A 29 -2.22 5.43 7.91
N PHE A 30 -1.56 6.47 7.38
CA PHE A 30 -0.10 6.52 7.23
C PHE A 30 0.64 6.95 8.50
N SER A 31 -0.01 7.74 9.35
CA SER A 31 0.64 8.38 10.49
C SER A 31 0.70 7.46 11.72
N THR A 32 1.79 7.57 12.47
CA THR A 32 2.11 6.81 13.69
C THR A 32 2.73 7.75 14.72
N ARG A 33 3.22 7.19 15.84
CA ARG A 33 4.07 7.94 16.79
C ARG A 33 5.46 8.24 16.23
N GLY A 34 5.91 7.47 15.24
CA GLY A 34 7.24 7.60 14.64
C GLY A 34 7.27 8.42 13.34
N ASN A 35 6.13 8.63 12.68
CA ASN A 35 6.05 9.37 11.42
C ASN A 35 4.68 10.02 11.26
N ALA A 36 4.62 11.18 10.60
CA ALA A 36 3.40 11.90 10.26
C ALA A 36 3.43 12.26 8.78
N PHE A 37 2.49 11.72 8.00
CA PHE A 37 2.43 11.90 6.56
C PHE A 37 1.08 12.48 6.15
N THR A 38 1.09 13.25 5.06
CA THR A 38 -0.10 13.86 4.44
C THR A 38 -0.40 13.19 3.11
N SER A 39 -1.49 13.59 2.46
CA SER A 39 -1.74 13.18 1.08
C SER A 39 -0.70 13.74 0.12
N ARG A 40 -0.10 14.90 0.39
CA ARG A 40 1.07 15.39 -0.38
C ARG A 40 2.28 14.47 -0.22
N THR A 41 2.57 14.02 1.00
CA THR A 41 3.63 13.02 1.21
C THR A 41 3.34 11.76 0.40
N ALA A 42 2.10 11.26 0.42
CA ALA A 42 1.69 10.12 -0.37
C ALA A 42 1.84 10.37 -1.88
N GLY A 43 1.39 11.52 -2.39
CA GLY A 43 1.55 11.92 -3.80
C GLY A 43 3.01 11.98 -4.25
N PHE A 44 3.91 12.42 -3.38
CA PHE A 44 5.34 12.49 -3.65
C PHE A 44 6.00 11.10 -3.83
N ILE A 45 5.52 10.08 -3.12
CA ILE A 45 6.14 8.74 -3.06
C ILE A 45 5.45 7.68 -3.93
N ILE A 46 4.47 8.06 -4.76
CA ILE A 46 3.75 7.14 -5.67
C ILE A 46 4.01 7.44 -7.15
N GLN A 47 4.82 8.45 -7.46
CA GLN A 47 5.06 8.91 -8.82
C GLN A 47 6.04 8.02 -9.60
N GLU A 48 6.10 8.26 -10.91
CA GLU A 48 6.97 7.60 -11.85
C GLU A 48 8.46 7.86 -11.57
N HIS A 49 8.81 8.95 -10.91
CA HIS A 49 10.17 9.26 -10.45
C HIS A 49 10.16 9.65 -8.97
N PHE A 50 11.29 9.40 -8.31
CA PHE A 50 11.55 9.78 -6.93
C PHE A 50 12.92 10.46 -6.79
N PRO A 51 12.97 11.78 -6.50
CA PRO A 51 11.82 12.68 -6.34
C PRO A 51 11.10 12.93 -7.69
N PRO A 52 9.82 13.37 -7.67
CA PRO A 52 9.12 13.84 -8.86
C PRO A 52 9.89 14.95 -9.59
N GLY A 53 9.73 15.03 -10.92
CA GLY A 53 10.40 16.02 -11.75
C GLY A 53 11.89 15.79 -12.04
N VAL A 54 12.51 14.75 -11.46
CA VAL A 54 13.92 14.42 -11.71
C VAL A 54 14.04 13.18 -12.60
N ASP A 55 14.51 13.38 -13.83
CA ASP A 55 14.72 12.31 -14.81
C ASP A 55 15.78 11.30 -14.37
N PHE A 56 15.68 10.09 -14.93
CA PHE A 56 16.60 8.97 -14.71
C PHE A 56 16.69 8.56 -13.24
N LYS A 57 15.55 8.62 -12.54
CA LYS A 57 15.37 8.18 -11.16
C LYS A 57 14.32 7.09 -11.09
N SER A 58 14.54 6.11 -10.20
CA SER A 58 13.55 5.08 -9.89
C SER A 58 12.25 5.71 -9.40
N GLY A 59 11.16 4.94 -9.46
CA GLY A 59 9.86 5.39 -8.98
C GLY A 59 9.78 5.61 -7.49
N GLY A 60 8.67 6.25 -7.09
CA GLY A 60 8.28 6.36 -5.70
C GLY A 60 8.23 5.00 -5.00
N PRO A 61 8.71 4.89 -3.75
CA PRO A 61 8.82 3.62 -3.04
C PRO A 61 7.46 2.95 -2.79
N LEU A 62 6.35 3.71 -2.78
CA LEU A 62 5.00 3.21 -2.55
C LEU A 62 4.13 3.27 -3.82
N TYR A 63 4.74 3.32 -5.01
CA TYR A 63 4.05 3.26 -6.30
C TYR A 63 2.95 2.18 -6.32
N GLY A 64 1.69 2.58 -6.49
CA GLY A 64 0.53 1.67 -6.50
C GLY A 64 -0.28 1.61 -5.19
N VAL A 65 0.21 2.18 -4.09
CA VAL A 65 -0.43 2.09 -2.76
C VAL A 65 -1.85 2.67 -2.71
N GLN A 66 -2.17 3.62 -3.60
CA GLN A 66 -3.50 4.23 -3.74
C GLN A 66 -4.62 3.20 -3.94
N PHE A 67 -4.32 2.05 -4.56
CA PHE A 67 -5.29 0.97 -4.79
C PHE A 67 -5.37 -0.01 -3.61
N SER A 68 -5.34 0.54 -2.39
CA SER A 68 -5.50 -0.21 -1.14
C SER A 68 -6.43 0.50 -0.17
N SER A 69 -6.82 -0.22 0.88
CA SER A 69 -7.83 0.21 1.85
C SER A 69 -9.16 0.58 1.18
N LEU A 70 -9.48 -0.02 0.03
CA LEU A 70 -10.68 0.27 -0.76
C LEU A 70 -11.94 -0.29 -0.10
N PRO A 71 -13.15 0.24 -0.41
CA PRO A 71 -14.40 -0.23 0.20
C PRO A 71 -14.78 -1.65 -0.25
N CYS A 72 -14.18 -2.14 -1.35
CA CYS A 72 -14.34 -3.51 -1.84
C CYS A 72 -13.39 -4.52 -1.17
N SER A 73 -12.46 -4.07 -0.31
CA SER A 73 -11.52 -4.95 0.38
C SER A 73 -12.23 -5.80 1.43
N ASP A 74 -11.87 -7.08 1.50
CA ASP A 74 -12.32 -8.00 2.55
C ASP A 74 -11.53 -7.86 3.87
N ILE A 75 -10.49 -7.02 3.88
CA ILE A 75 -9.57 -6.87 5.01
C ILE A 75 -9.86 -5.61 5.79
N LYS A 76 -9.68 -4.42 5.17
CA LYS A 76 -9.87 -3.13 5.85
C LYS A 76 -11.31 -2.66 5.76
N ILE A 77 -12.01 -2.72 6.88
CA ILE A 77 -13.41 -2.28 7.02
C ILE A 77 -13.49 -1.25 8.17
N PRO A 78 -14.15 -0.09 8.00
CA PRO A 78 -14.56 0.48 6.71
C PRO A 78 -13.31 0.85 5.87
N GLY A 79 -13.46 0.76 4.54
CA GLY A 79 -12.46 1.24 3.57
C GLY A 79 -12.59 2.75 3.32
N LEU A 80 -11.60 3.31 2.61
CA LEU A 80 -11.57 4.65 2.06
C LEU A 80 -12.22 4.65 0.67
N PRO A 81 -13.17 5.55 0.36
CA PRO A 81 -13.94 5.47 -0.88
C PRO A 81 -13.10 5.38 -2.16
N LEU A 82 -12.03 6.16 -2.26
CA LEU A 82 -11.13 6.17 -3.43
C LEU A 82 -9.79 5.49 -3.14
N GLY A 83 -9.67 4.80 -2.00
CA GLY A 83 -8.40 4.28 -1.50
C GLY A 83 -7.55 5.37 -0.87
N LEU A 84 -6.23 5.20 -0.88
CA LEU A 84 -5.30 6.21 -0.38
C LEU A 84 -5.09 7.29 -1.45
N SER A 85 -4.98 8.54 -1.00
CA SER A 85 -4.98 9.74 -1.83
C SER A 85 -3.59 10.34 -1.94
N GLY A 86 -3.14 10.62 -3.17
CA GLY A 86 -1.97 11.45 -3.41
C GLY A 86 -2.29 12.94 -3.55
N ASP A 87 -3.58 13.27 -3.53
CA ASP A 87 -4.10 14.63 -3.77
C ASP A 87 -3.92 15.53 -2.54
N PRO A 88 -3.17 16.64 -2.60
CA PRO A 88 -2.96 17.56 -1.48
C PRO A 88 -4.25 18.04 -0.80
N GLY A 89 -4.14 18.60 0.40
CA GLY A 89 -5.31 19.02 1.18
C GLY A 89 -5.67 18.12 2.35
N SER A 90 -4.70 17.38 2.90
CA SER A 90 -4.89 16.61 4.14
C SER A 90 -3.80 16.86 5.17
N ALA A 91 -4.14 16.65 6.44
CA ALA A 91 -3.17 16.71 7.54
C ALA A 91 -3.56 15.73 8.65
N PRO A 92 -2.59 15.08 9.32
CA PRO A 92 -2.89 14.18 10.42
C PRO A 92 -3.22 14.96 11.70
N ILE A 93 -4.08 14.37 12.53
CA ILE A 93 -4.52 14.94 13.82
C ILE A 93 -3.87 14.15 14.94
N TYR A 94 -3.24 14.87 15.88
CA TYR A 94 -2.53 14.29 17.01
C TYR A 94 -3.09 14.76 18.35
N LYS A 95 -3.08 13.87 19.35
CA LYS A 95 -3.34 14.20 20.77
C LYS A 95 -2.27 13.56 21.62
N SER A 96 -1.57 14.35 22.43
CA SER A 96 -0.51 13.86 23.33
C SER A 96 0.56 13.00 22.62
N GLY A 97 0.87 13.31 21.37
CA GLY A 97 1.84 12.56 20.55
C GLY A 97 1.29 11.29 19.88
N GLU A 98 0.02 10.93 20.08
CA GLU A 98 -0.66 9.86 19.35
C GLU A 98 -1.33 10.37 18.09
N ALA A 99 -1.21 9.64 16.98
CA ALA A 99 -2.08 9.85 15.83
C ALA A 99 -3.51 9.40 16.19
N VAL A 100 -4.48 10.31 16.08
CA VAL A 100 -5.89 10.06 16.45
C VAL A 100 -6.87 10.28 15.29
N GLY A 101 -6.36 10.57 14.10
CA GLY A 101 -7.15 10.74 12.89
C GLY A 101 -6.44 11.58 11.85
N GLY A 102 -7.22 12.09 10.91
CA GLY A 102 -6.75 13.00 9.88
C GLY A 102 -7.89 13.88 9.41
N ILE A 103 -7.55 15.02 8.83
CA ILE A 103 -8.46 15.91 8.14
C ILE A 103 -8.16 15.88 6.65
N GLY A 104 -9.20 15.99 5.82
CA GLY A 104 -9.11 16.05 4.37
C GLY A 104 -10.11 17.06 3.86
N ILE A 105 -9.64 17.96 3.00
CA ILE A 105 -10.41 19.04 2.41
C ILE A 105 -10.50 18.80 0.92
N GLU A 106 -11.69 19.01 0.38
CA GLU A 106 -11.97 18.92 -1.04
C GLU A 106 -12.95 20.01 -1.39
N GLY A 107 -12.62 20.84 -2.38
CA GLY A 107 -13.39 22.01 -2.77
C GLY A 107 -13.29 22.38 -4.24
N ASP A 108 -12.26 21.93 -4.97
CA ASP A 108 -12.15 22.18 -6.41
C ASP A 108 -12.75 21.06 -7.27
N GLY A 109 -12.96 19.88 -6.67
CA GLY A 109 -13.54 18.71 -7.32
C GLY A 109 -12.51 17.91 -8.12
N LEU A 110 -11.23 18.27 -8.13
CA LEU A 110 -10.19 17.66 -8.94
C LEU A 110 -9.38 16.67 -8.13
N TYR A 111 -9.47 15.38 -8.49
CA TYR A 111 -8.63 14.36 -7.87
C TYR A 111 -7.30 14.23 -8.60
N THR A 112 -6.22 14.79 -8.03
CA THR A 112 -4.91 14.84 -8.70
C THR A 112 -3.74 14.56 -7.73
N VAL A 113 -2.51 14.90 -8.13
CA VAL A 113 -1.31 14.89 -7.28
C VAL A 113 -0.47 16.12 -7.60
N ASP A 114 0.34 16.54 -6.63
CA ASP A 114 1.40 17.51 -6.87
C ASP A 114 2.51 16.87 -7.73
N ARG A 115 2.61 17.30 -8.99
CA ARG A 115 3.58 16.82 -9.99
C ARG A 115 4.89 17.61 -9.96
N ASP A 116 4.89 18.82 -9.43
CA ASP A 116 6.06 19.70 -9.35
C ASP A 116 6.28 20.18 -7.92
N PRO A 117 6.90 19.36 -7.06
CA PRO A 117 7.12 19.71 -5.65
C PRO A 117 8.10 20.87 -5.47
N SER A 118 8.69 21.41 -6.55
CA SER A 118 9.64 22.53 -6.48
C SER A 118 8.99 23.91 -6.54
N ASP A 119 7.71 23.99 -6.90
CA ASP A 119 6.96 25.24 -6.99
C ASP A 119 6.44 25.74 -5.63
N PHE A 120 6.44 24.86 -4.62
CA PHE A 120 5.91 25.11 -3.27
C PHE A 120 4.48 25.66 -3.29
N ASP A 121 3.63 25.12 -4.16
CA ASP A 121 2.22 25.49 -4.25
C ASP A 121 1.49 25.43 -2.90
N GLN A 122 0.48 26.28 -2.72
CA GLN A 122 -0.33 26.34 -1.50
C GLN A 122 -1.81 26.26 -1.88
N PRO A 123 -2.31 25.08 -2.26
CA PRO A 123 -3.71 24.93 -2.63
C PRO A 123 -4.58 25.30 -1.44
N PHE A 124 -5.71 25.97 -1.69
CA PHE A 124 -6.58 26.46 -0.62
C PHE A 124 -7.09 25.33 0.29
N GLU A 125 -7.20 24.12 -0.24
CA GLU A 125 -7.55 22.91 0.50
C GLU A 125 -6.51 22.59 1.58
N GLU A 126 -5.22 22.73 1.27
CA GLU A 126 -4.15 22.56 2.24
C GLU A 126 -4.13 23.68 3.26
N VAL A 127 -4.40 24.92 2.85
CA VAL A 127 -4.55 26.06 3.77
C VAL A 127 -5.64 25.79 4.81
N ILE A 128 -6.81 25.30 4.36
CA ILE A 128 -7.92 24.95 5.23
C ILE A 128 -7.57 23.76 6.12
N ALA A 129 -6.89 22.73 5.58
CA ALA A 129 -6.47 21.56 6.35
C ALA A 129 -5.55 21.97 7.52
N VAL A 130 -4.56 22.83 7.28
CA VAL A 130 -3.67 23.35 8.32
C VAL A 130 -4.43 24.16 9.37
N SER A 131 -5.31 25.08 8.95
CA SER A 131 -6.16 25.83 9.88
C SER A 131 -7.04 24.92 10.74
N ALA A 132 -7.48 23.77 10.21
CA ALA A 132 -8.35 22.85 10.92
C ALA A 132 -7.61 21.93 11.91
N THR A 133 -6.29 21.76 11.76
CA THR A 133 -5.45 20.99 12.71
C THR A 133 -4.96 21.78 13.93
N ARG A 134 -5.32 23.06 14.08
CA ARG A 134 -4.80 23.91 15.17
C ARG A 134 -5.03 23.31 16.56
N GLY A 135 -3.95 23.18 17.33
CA GLY A 135 -3.95 22.55 18.65
C GLY A 135 -3.94 21.01 18.62
N PHE A 136 -3.89 20.40 17.44
CA PHE A 136 -3.81 18.96 17.20
C PHE A 136 -2.75 18.62 16.13
N GLU A 137 -1.74 19.46 15.99
CA GLU A 137 -0.71 19.31 14.97
C GLU A 137 0.20 18.11 15.25
N ALA A 138 0.72 17.50 14.19
CA ALA A 138 1.77 16.50 14.33
C ALA A 138 3.02 17.08 15.02
N PRO A 139 3.67 16.33 15.94
CA PRO A 139 4.96 16.71 16.51
C PRO A 139 5.98 16.99 15.41
N SER A 140 6.72 18.09 15.51
CA SER A 140 7.62 18.56 14.45
C SER A 140 8.64 17.51 14.02
N LEU A 141 9.22 16.78 14.97
CA LEU A 141 10.26 15.77 14.72
C LEU A 141 9.81 14.66 13.76
N ILE A 142 8.53 14.29 13.77
CA ILE A 142 8.03 13.11 13.05
C ILE A 142 7.38 13.47 11.71
N ARG A 143 7.30 14.76 11.36
CA ARG A 143 6.70 15.22 10.09
C ARG A 143 7.52 14.72 8.90
N GLY A 144 6.84 14.45 7.78
CA GLY A 144 7.47 13.90 6.57
C GLY A 144 8.67 14.71 6.08
N ASP A 145 8.64 16.03 6.21
CA ASP A 145 9.73 16.94 5.86
C ASP A 145 10.96 16.84 6.78
N ASN A 146 10.90 16.04 7.84
CA ASN A 146 12.02 15.68 8.72
C ASN A 146 12.47 14.22 8.53
N ILE A 147 11.94 13.53 7.51
CA ILE A 147 12.28 12.15 7.15
C ILE A 147 12.99 12.14 5.80
N LEU A 148 14.08 11.38 5.72
CA LEU A 148 14.88 11.19 4.51
C LEU A 148 14.76 9.74 4.03
N VAL A 149 14.39 9.55 2.77
CA VAL A 149 14.39 8.26 2.09
C VAL A 149 15.40 8.33 0.95
N ASP A 150 16.42 7.48 0.96
CA ASP A 150 17.53 7.52 0.00
C ASP A 150 18.21 8.92 -0.13
N GLY A 151 18.25 9.66 0.98
CA GLY A 151 18.79 11.02 1.04
C GLY A 151 17.85 12.11 0.52
N ILE A 152 16.64 11.75 0.10
CA ILE A 152 15.60 12.66 -0.40
C ILE A 152 14.64 12.98 0.75
N ARG A 153 14.43 14.28 1.00
CA ARG A 153 13.44 14.77 1.96
C ARG A 153 12.04 14.56 1.40
N LEU A 154 11.16 13.96 2.20
CA LEU A 154 9.77 13.79 1.78
C LEU A 154 9.02 15.13 1.84
N ALA A 155 8.06 15.30 0.94
CA ALA A 155 7.10 16.40 1.05
C ALA A 155 6.17 16.20 2.25
N TYR A 156 5.65 17.29 2.83
CA TYR A 156 4.70 17.26 3.94
C TYR A 156 3.54 18.24 3.72
N LEU A 157 3.75 19.51 4.04
CA LEU A 157 2.82 20.61 3.80
C LEU A 157 3.67 21.79 3.33
N ASN A 158 3.22 22.51 2.31
CA ASN A 158 3.81 23.76 1.85
C ASN A 158 3.27 24.95 2.64
N VAL A 159 2.05 24.84 3.18
CA VAL A 159 1.46 25.86 4.04
C VAL A 159 2.08 25.82 5.44
N ASN A 160 2.95 26.80 5.72
CA ASN A 160 3.64 26.97 7.00
C ASN A 160 2.99 28.01 7.94
N SER A 161 2.05 28.81 7.43
CA SER A 161 1.38 29.88 8.18
C SER A 161 -0.03 30.10 7.63
N ALA A 162 -0.96 29.23 8.01
CA ALA A 162 -2.36 29.38 7.62
C ALA A 162 -3.04 30.54 8.40
N PRO A 163 -4.02 31.24 7.80
CA PRO A 163 -4.79 32.27 8.49
C PRO A 163 -5.39 31.78 9.81
N ASN A 164 -5.47 32.69 10.79
CA ASN A 164 -6.05 32.40 12.10
C ASN A 164 -7.41 33.09 12.35
N PRO A 165 -8.49 32.75 11.60
CA PRO A 165 -9.79 33.33 11.85
C PRO A 165 -10.35 32.89 13.22
N PRO A 166 -11.14 33.74 13.89
CA PRO A 166 -11.84 33.39 15.11
C PRO A 166 -12.69 32.12 14.93
N THR A 167 -12.64 31.23 15.91
CA THR A 167 -13.44 30.00 15.90
C THR A 167 -14.92 30.35 16.05
N ILE A 168 -15.72 29.97 15.05
CA ILE A 168 -17.18 30.05 15.10
C ILE A 168 -17.72 28.77 15.76
N ALA A 169 -18.72 28.90 16.63
CA ALA A 169 -19.37 27.74 17.24
C ALA A 169 -19.98 26.84 16.16
N PHE A 170 -19.88 25.52 16.33
CA PHE A 170 -20.32 24.57 15.30
C PHE A 170 -21.77 24.80 14.83
N GLY A 171 -22.70 25.08 15.76
CA GLY A 171 -24.10 25.35 15.44
C GLY A 171 -24.36 26.66 14.69
N SER A 172 -23.33 27.50 14.53
CA SER A 172 -23.37 28.76 13.77
C SER A 172 -22.50 28.71 12.52
N LEU A 173 -21.87 27.57 12.21
CA LEU A 173 -21.09 27.41 10.99
C LEU A 173 -22.02 27.34 9.77
N PRO A 174 -21.79 28.16 8.73
CA PRO A 174 -22.52 28.03 7.48
C PRO A 174 -22.12 26.71 6.80
N GLY A 175 -23.08 25.81 6.61
CA GLY A 175 -22.85 24.51 5.99
C GLY A 175 -23.92 23.50 6.35
N ALA A 176 -23.77 22.28 5.83
CA ALA A 176 -24.63 21.15 6.15
C ALA A 176 -23.79 19.93 6.50
N ILE A 177 -24.29 19.10 7.41
CA ILE A 177 -23.72 17.79 7.72
C ILE A 177 -24.27 16.79 6.70
N ASP A 178 -23.41 15.99 6.06
CA ASP A 178 -23.88 14.86 5.26
C ASP A 178 -24.48 13.80 6.21
N PRO A 179 -25.77 13.44 6.07
CA PRO A 179 -26.42 12.48 6.96
C PRO A 179 -25.80 11.07 6.91
N LEU A 180 -25.04 10.73 5.86
CA LEU A 180 -24.28 9.47 5.78
C LEU A 180 -23.01 9.49 6.64
N PHE A 181 -22.52 10.68 7.00
CA PHE A 181 -21.32 10.89 7.81
C PHE A 181 -21.61 11.86 8.95
N PRO A 182 -22.50 11.48 9.90
CA PRO A 182 -22.85 12.33 11.02
C PRO A 182 -21.64 12.56 11.92
N ILE A 183 -21.61 13.71 12.59
CA ILE A 183 -20.60 14.00 13.61
C ILE A 183 -20.78 13.04 14.78
N ARG A 184 -19.70 12.37 15.14
CA ARG A 184 -19.69 11.37 16.21
C ARG A 184 -18.29 11.23 16.79
N ALA A 185 -18.23 10.62 17.98
CA ALA A 185 -16.96 10.24 18.59
C ALA A 185 -16.22 9.18 17.76
N ALA A 186 -14.89 9.15 17.92
CA ALA A 186 -14.06 8.08 17.37
C ALA A 186 -14.55 6.72 17.86
N GLN A 187 -14.56 5.73 16.98
CA GLN A 187 -14.88 4.35 17.33
C GLN A 187 -13.69 3.68 17.99
N THR A 188 -13.98 2.76 18.92
CA THR A 188 -12.96 1.88 19.49
C THR A 188 -12.28 1.08 18.38
N SER A 189 -10.95 0.95 18.48
CA SER A 189 -10.18 0.10 17.57
C SER A 189 -10.70 -1.35 17.62
N GLN A 190 -10.77 -2.00 16.46
CA GLN A 190 -11.05 -3.44 16.37
C GLN A 190 -9.81 -4.29 16.65
N PHE A 191 -8.63 -3.67 16.66
CA PHE A 191 -7.40 -4.34 17.05
C PHE A 191 -7.35 -4.54 18.56
N THR A 192 -7.04 -5.77 18.96
CA THR A 192 -6.85 -6.17 20.36
C THR A 192 -5.40 -6.54 20.63
N PRO A 193 -4.81 -6.23 21.80
CA PRO A 193 -3.43 -6.60 22.12
C PRO A 193 -3.19 -8.11 22.05
N ALA A 194 -2.02 -8.51 21.52
CA ALA A 194 -1.54 -9.89 21.48
C ALA A 194 -0.01 -9.94 21.54
N VAL A 195 0.53 -11.11 21.87
CA VAL A 195 1.98 -11.39 21.82
C VAL A 195 2.22 -12.58 20.90
N VAL A 196 3.04 -12.39 19.86
CA VAL A 196 3.40 -13.43 18.89
C VAL A 196 4.92 -13.47 18.78
N GLY A 197 5.52 -14.65 18.92
CA GLY A 197 6.98 -14.80 18.90
C GLY A 197 7.72 -14.01 19.98
N GLY A 198 7.04 -13.66 21.08
CA GLY A 198 7.59 -12.80 22.14
C GLY A 198 7.54 -11.29 21.82
N VAL A 199 6.96 -10.89 20.69
CA VAL A 199 6.81 -9.49 20.29
C VAL A 199 5.40 -9.02 20.59
N ALA A 200 5.27 -7.90 21.29
CA ALA A 200 3.99 -7.27 21.57
C ALA A 200 3.42 -6.60 20.30
N GLY A 201 2.12 -6.76 20.11
CA GLY A 201 1.40 -6.17 19.00
C GLY A 201 -0.09 -6.31 19.18
N GLU A 202 -0.79 -6.38 18.07
CA GLU A 202 -2.24 -6.35 17.99
C GLU A 202 -2.73 -7.29 16.88
N VAL A 203 -3.93 -7.81 17.07
CA VAL A 203 -4.61 -8.72 16.15
C VAL A 203 -6.05 -8.27 15.92
N ASP A 204 -6.59 -8.65 14.77
CA ASP A 204 -8.01 -8.61 14.48
C ASP A 204 -8.58 -10.03 14.67
N SER A 205 -9.70 -10.16 15.37
CA SER A 205 -10.30 -11.47 15.70
C SER A 205 -10.76 -12.26 14.47
N ARG A 206 -10.87 -11.63 13.30
CA ARG A 206 -11.14 -12.32 12.03
C ARG A 206 -9.95 -13.17 11.56
N PHE A 207 -8.73 -12.81 11.97
CA PHE A 207 -7.48 -13.43 11.49
C PHE A 207 -6.63 -13.98 12.65
N PHE A 208 -7.23 -14.11 13.85
CA PHE A 208 -6.61 -14.69 15.03
C PHE A 208 -7.63 -15.51 15.84
N PRO A 209 -7.30 -16.72 16.31
CA PRO A 209 -5.99 -17.40 16.22
C PRO A 209 -5.61 -17.76 14.78
N PHE A 210 -4.31 -17.92 14.52
CA PHE A 210 -3.83 -18.33 13.20
C PHE A 210 -4.30 -19.75 12.88
N ILE A 211 -4.60 -20.00 11.60
CA ILE A 211 -5.19 -21.24 11.13
C ILE A 211 -4.30 -21.97 10.12
N ALA A 212 -4.57 -23.26 9.92
CA ALA A 212 -3.98 -24.02 8.81
C ALA A 212 -4.68 -23.69 7.48
N SER A 213 -4.05 -24.01 6.35
CA SER A 213 -4.73 -23.92 5.04
C SER A 213 -6.03 -24.75 5.06
N PRO A 214 -7.20 -24.18 4.69
CA PRO A 214 -8.45 -24.93 4.72
C PRO A 214 -8.47 -26.12 3.77
N SER A 215 -7.82 -25.98 2.61
CA SER A 215 -7.59 -27.08 1.68
C SER A 215 -6.31 -27.81 2.04
N VAL A 216 -6.45 -28.92 2.77
CA VAL A 216 -5.31 -29.69 3.30
C VAL A 216 -4.75 -30.65 2.26
N THR A 217 -3.48 -30.46 1.93
CA THR A 217 -2.62 -31.36 1.16
C THR A 217 -1.41 -31.74 2.03
N ALA A 218 -0.61 -32.71 1.59
CA ALA A 218 0.61 -33.10 2.30
C ALA A 218 1.61 -31.94 2.49
N ASN A 219 1.54 -30.91 1.63
CA ASN A 219 2.41 -29.74 1.69
C ASN A 219 1.71 -28.49 2.24
N SER A 220 0.41 -28.54 2.58
CA SER A 220 -0.29 -27.36 3.09
C SER A 220 0.34 -26.80 4.37
N LEU A 221 0.19 -25.50 4.60
CA LEU A 221 0.67 -24.86 5.82
C LEU A 221 -0.24 -25.25 7.00
N THR A 222 0.37 -25.66 8.09
CA THR A 222 -0.30 -25.88 9.38
C THR A 222 -0.39 -24.58 10.18
N ALA A 223 -1.31 -24.51 11.15
CA ALA A 223 -1.41 -23.35 12.04
C ALA A 223 -0.10 -23.08 12.81
N ALA A 224 0.62 -24.15 13.18
CA ALA A 224 1.92 -24.03 13.85
C ALA A 224 2.98 -23.40 12.93
N GLU A 225 3.04 -23.82 11.66
CA GLU A 225 3.94 -23.22 10.67
C GLU A 225 3.59 -21.75 10.41
N VAL A 226 2.31 -21.41 10.30
CA VAL A 226 1.87 -20.01 10.16
C VAL A 226 2.29 -19.18 11.37
N ASN A 227 2.12 -19.71 12.59
CA ASN A 227 2.59 -19.05 13.80
C ASN A 227 4.12 -18.85 13.79
N THR A 228 4.89 -19.85 13.36
CA THR A 228 6.35 -19.74 13.24
C THR A 228 6.76 -18.67 12.21
N ILE A 229 6.15 -18.65 11.03
CA ILE A 229 6.43 -17.67 9.98
C ILE A 229 6.18 -16.24 10.49
N ILE A 230 5.01 -16.01 11.10
CA ILE A 230 4.67 -14.69 11.64
C ILE A 230 5.58 -14.32 12.81
N SER A 231 5.93 -15.28 13.68
CA SER A 231 6.85 -15.05 14.81
C SER A 231 8.24 -14.63 14.33
N HIS A 232 8.81 -15.29 13.33
CA HIS A 232 10.12 -14.93 12.79
C HIS A 232 10.11 -13.54 12.14
N ALA A 233 9.06 -13.20 11.39
CA ALA A 233 8.91 -11.86 10.82
C ALA A 233 8.80 -10.79 11.93
N ALA A 234 8.00 -11.04 12.97
CA ALA A 234 7.85 -10.10 14.08
C ALA A 234 9.17 -9.87 14.83
N GLN A 235 9.93 -10.95 15.07
CA GLN A 235 11.25 -10.88 15.69
C GLN A 235 12.26 -10.14 14.81
N GLN A 236 12.25 -10.38 13.49
CA GLN A 236 13.09 -9.65 12.54
C GLN A 236 12.75 -8.16 12.53
N ALA A 237 11.47 -7.80 12.54
CA ALA A 237 11.05 -6.40 12.62
C ALA A 237 11.56 -5.72 13.91
N ASN A 238 11.53 -6.45 15.03
CA ASN A 238 11.99 -5.96 16.33
C ASN A 238 13.52 -5.80 16.48
N ILE A 239 14.30 -6.06 15.42
CA ILE A 239 15.73 -5.75 15.36
C ILE A 239 16.11 -4.97 14.10
N THR A 240 15.13 -4.68 13.23
CA THR A 240 15.36 -3.98 11.97
C THR A 240 15.19 -2.48 12.21
N ARG A 241 16.22 -1.69 11.92
CA ARG A 241 16.13 -0.22 11.96
C ARG A 241 15.09 0.29 10.98
N ALA A 242 14.20 1.14 11.45
CA ALA A 242 13.26 1.86 10.61
C ALA A 242 13.98 2.79 9.61
N ALA A 243 13.40 2.92 8.42
CA ALA A 243 13.75 3.94 7.43
C ALA A 243 12.95 5.23 7.64
N ILE A 244 11.69 5.11 8.06
CA ILE A 244 10.76 6.25 8.03
C ILE A 244 10.30 6.69 9.42
N ARG A 245 10.87 6.14 10.49
CA ARG A 245 10.45 6.44 11.87
C ARG A 245 11.49 7.29 12.59
N GLN A 246 10.99 8.18 13.43
CA GLN A 246 11.73 9.04 14.33
C GLN A 246 11.37 8.69 15.79
N PRO A 247 12.30 8.86 16.76
CA PRO A 247 13.70 9.23 16.56
C PRO A 247 14.48 8.16 15.78
N LEU A 248 15.53 8.59 15.07
CA LEU A 248 16.45 7.67 14.39
C LEU A 248 16.97 6.58 15.33
N GLY A 249 17.11 5.36 14.82
CA GLY A 249 17.44 4.17 15.62
C GLY A 249 16.22 3.43 16.18
N SER A 250 15.00 3.95 15.97
CA SER A 250 13.78 3.20 16.25
C SER A 250 13.66 1.97 15.35
N ASN A 251 13.02 0.92 15.87
CA ASN A 251 12.76 -0.29 15.10
C ASN A 251 11.62 -0.07 14.09
N ALA A 252 11.63 -0.87 13.02
CA ALA A 252 10.55 -0.97 12.06
C ALA A 252 9.31 -1.57 12.73
N HIS A 253 8.16 -0.98 12.46
CA HIS A 253 6.87 -1.45 12.96
C HIS A 253 5.96 -1.76 11.77
N VAL A 254 5.60 -3.03 11.61
CA VAL A 254 4.90 -3.53 10.42
C VAL A 254 3.66 -4.35 10.74
N THR A 255 2.81 -4.52 9.72
CA THR A 255 1.82 -5.59 9.67
C THR A 255 2.33 -6.76 8.84
N ILE A 256 2.06 -7.96 9.32
CA ILE A 256 2.55 -9.24 8.81
C ILE A 256 1.34 -10.10 8.47
N ALA A 257 1.26 -10.59 7.24
CA ALA A 257 0.18 -11.45 6.78
C ALA A 257 0.73 -12.72 6.13
N VAL A 258 0.05 -13.84 6.35
CA VAL A 258 0.32 -15.11 5.67
C VAL A 258 -0.97 -15.59 4.99
N VAL A 259 -0.87 -16.01 3.74
CA VAL A 259 -1.98 -16.57 2.95
C VAL A 259 -1.62 -17.93 2.38
N ASP A 260 -2.62 -18.75 2.07
CA ASP A 260 -2.46 -19.99 1.30
C ASP A 260 -2.37 -19.72 -0.22
N PRO A 261 -2.13 -20.72 -1.09
CA PRO A 261 -2.03 -20.53 -2.53
C PRO A 261 -3.32 -20.04 -3.20
N ASN A 262 -4.46 -20.14 -2.52
CA ASN A 262 -5.75 -19.65 -3.01
C ASN A 262 -6.08 -18.24 -2.46
N GLY A 263 -5.14 -17.60 -1.77
CA GLY A 263 -5.31 -16.27 -1.20
C GLY A 263 -6.14 -16.23 0.08
N VAL A 264 -6.41 -17.37 0.72
CA VAL A 264 -7.08 -17.41 2.02
C VAL A 264 -6.11 -16.92 3.08
N VAL A 265 -6.54 -15.95 3.89
CA VAL A 265 -5.75 -15.41 5.00
C VAL A 265 -5.66 -16.45 6.12
N LEU A 266 -4.43 -16.85 6.45
CA LEU A 266 -4.15 -17.82 7.51
C LEU A 266 -3.80 -17.16 8.84
N GLY A 267 -3.31 -15.92 8.80
CA GLY A 267 -3.03 -15.13 9.98
C GLY A 267 -2.56 -13.72 9.63
N VAL A 268 -2.91 -12.76 10.49
CA VAL A 268 -2.42 -11.39 10.42
C VAL A 268 -2.00 -10.92 11.82
N PHE A 269 -0.81 -10.35 11.93
CA PHE A 269 -0.30 -9.74 13.15
C PHE A 269 0.25 -8.35 12.84
N ARG A 270 -0.15 -7.36 13.62
CA ARG A 270 0.32 -5.98 13.48
C ARG A 270 1.11 -5.59 14.71
N GLN A 271 2.35 -5.14 14.58
CA GLN A 271 3.07 -4.56 15.70
C GLN A 271 2.35 -3.29 16.19
N THR A 272 2.37 -3.05 17.51
CA THR A 272 1.82 -1.82 18.08
C THR A 272 2.42 -0.62 17.38
N ASP A 273 1.61 0.40 17.06
CA ASP A 273 2.03 1.61 16.34
C ASP A 273 2.49 1.42 14.87
N ALA A 274 2.37 0.23 14.26
CA ALA A 274 2.57 0.10 12.82
C ALA A 274 1.50 0.92 12.05
N PRO A 275 1.81 1.55 10.90
CA PRO A 275 0.81 2.28 10.13
C PRO A 275 -0.40 1.39 9.78
N VAL A 276 -1.61 1.91 9.94
CA VAL A 276 -2.85 1.12 9.78
C VAL A 276 -3.08 0.71 8.32
N PHE A 277 -2.58 1.49 7.34
CA PHE A 277 -2.67 1.11 5.93
C PHE A 277 -2.01 -0.25 5.65
N GLY A 278 -0.99 -0.62 6.43
CA GLY A 278 -0.29 -1.90 6.31
C GLY A 278 -1.19 -3.12 6.53
N PHE A 279 -2.34 -2.95 7.19
CA PHE A 279 -3.27 -4.05 7.46
C PHE A 279 -3.88 -4.63 6.19
N ASP A 280 -4.36 -3.80 5.26
CA ASP A 280 -4.82 -4.28 3.96
C ASP A 280 -3.64 -4.63 3.03
N VAL A 281 -2.63 -3.77 3.02
CA VAL A 281 -1.50 -3.89 2.09
C VAL A 281 -0.70 -5.16 2.33
N SER A 282 -0.42 -5.56 3.57
CA SER A 282 0.32 -6.81 3.85
C SER A 282 -0.39 -8.04 3.29
N VAL A 283 -1.73 -8.08 3.34
CA VAL A 283 -2.53 -9.15 2.75
C VAL A 283 -2.53 -9.06 1.22
N GLN A 284 -2.69 -7.86 0.64
CA GLN A 284 -2.59 -7.69 -0.82
C GLN A 284 -1.23 -8.19 -1.34
N LYS A 285 -0.15 -7.83 -0.64
CA LYS A 285 1.21 -8.24 -0.96
C LYS A 285 1.38 -9.76 -0.93
N ALA A 286 0.91 -10.40 0.16
CA ALA A 286 0.94 -11.85 0.28
C ALA A 286 0.14 -12.53 -0.85
N ARG A 287 -1.09 -12.07 -1.12
CA ARG A 287 -1.94 -12.60 -2.20
C ARG A 287 -1.31 -12.43 -3.58
N THR A 288 -0.62 -11.33 -3.82
CA THR A 288 0.04 -11.04 -5.09
C THR A 288 1.19 -12.01 -5.34
N ALA A 289 2.07 -12.19 -4.35
CA ALA A 289 3.18 -13.15 -4.44
C ALA A 289 2.68 -14.60 -4.63
N ALA A 290 1.64 -15.01 -3.89
CA ALA A 290 1.02 -16.33 -4.07
C ALA A 290 0.40 -16.49 -5.46
N PHE A 291 -0.33 -15.48 -5.94
CA PHE A 291 -1.02 -15.51 -7.22
C PHE A 291 -0.06 -15.65 -8.40
N TYR A 292 0.91 -14.74 -8.55
CA TYR A 292 1.82 -14.76 -9.69
C TYR A 292 2.77 -15.96 -9.69
N SER A 293 3.07 -16.51 -8.51
CA SER A 293 3.86 -17.75 -8.37
C SER A 293 3.03 -19.01 -8.60
N GLY A 294 1.71 -18.89 -8.73
CA GLY A 294 0.79 -20.01 -8.89
C GLY A 294 0.65 -20.48 -10.33
N ALA A 295 0.44 -21.77 -10.52
CA ALA A 295 0.35 -22.39 -11.85
C ALA A 295 -0.83 -21.92 -12.73
N LYS A 296 -1.81 -21.24 -12.11
CA LYS A 296 -3.05 -20.81 -12.77
C LYS A 296 -3.09 -19.30 -13.06
N ALA A 297 -2.04 -18.54 -12.77
CA ALA A 297 -2.05 -17.08 -12.89
C ALA A 297 -2.46 -16.60 -14.29
N ALA A 298 -1.83 -17.12 -15.35
CA ALA A 298 -2.17 -16.81 -16.74
C ALA A 298 -3.64 -17.13 -17.07
N THR A 299 -4.10 -18.33 -16.69
CA THR A 299 -5.47 -18.79 -16.97
C THR A 299 -6.51 -17.94 -16.24
N LEU A 300 -6.26 -17.60 -14.97
CA LEU A 300 -7.16 -16.76 -14.18
C LEU A 300 -7.21 -15.33 -14.72
N LEU A 301 -6.08 -14.74 -15.10
CA LEU A 301 -6.05 -13.43 -15.76
C LEU A 301 -6.84 -13.44 -17.07
N ARG A 302 -6.65 -14.46 -17.93
CA ARG A 302 -7.42 -14.60 -19.17
C ARG A 302 -8.91 -14.77 -18.92
N GLY A 303 -9.29 -15.63 -17.97
CA GLY A 303 -10.69 -15.85 -17.61
C GLY A 303 -11.38 -14.61 -17.04
N ALA A 304 -10.61 -13.73 -16.39
CA ALA A 304 -11.08 -12.45 -15.88
C ALA A 304 -11.09 -11.31 -16.93
N GLY A 305 -10.69 -11.60 -18.18
CA GLY A 305 -10.67 -10.61 -19.28
C GLY A 305 -9.36 -9.83 -19.43
N PHE A 306 -8.30 -10.19 -18.70
CA PHE A 306 -7.00 -9.52 -18.70
C PHE A 306 -5.94 -10.25 -19.52
N GLY A 307 -6.36 -10.97 -20.57
CA GLY A 307 -5.46 -11.77 -21.41
C GLY A 307 -4.38 -10.97 -22.13
N SER A 308 -4.64 -9.71 -22.46
CA SER A 308 -3.65 -8.83 -23.11
C SER A 308 -2.40 -8.59 -22.25
N TYR A 309 -2.55 -8.54 -20.92
CA TYR A 309 -1.43 -8.47 -19.98
C TYR A 309 -0.60 -9.75 -19.99
N VAL A 310 -1.26 -10.90 -20.11
CA VAL A 310 -0.60 -12.21 -20.25
C VAL A 310 0.16 -12.31 -21.57
N ASP A 311 -0.41 -11.79 -22.67
CA ASP A 311 0.24 -11.78 -23.99
C ASP A 311 1.48 -10.88 -24.01
N ARG A 312 1.42 -9.69 -23.38
CA ARG A 312 2.59 -8.81 -23.22
C ARG A 312 3.69 -9.46 -22.39
N ALA A 313 3.33 -10.07 -21.25
CA ALA A 313 4.29 -10.81 -20.42
C ALA A 313 4.95 -11.96 -21.21
N ALA A 314 4.17 -12.75 -21.96
CA ALA A 314 4.69 -13.84 -22.77
C ALA A 314 5.63 -13.37 -23.90
N THR A 315 5.32 -12.23 -24.53
CA THR A 315 6.18 -11.58 -25.54
C THR A 315 7.54 -11.20 -24.94
N ASP A 316 7.54 -10.80 -23.67
CA ASP A 316 8.74 -10.47 -22.89
C ASP A 316 9.45 -11.71 -22.32
N GLY A 317 9.00 -12.93 -22.65
CA GLY A 317 9.57 -14.19 -22.16
C GLY A 317 9.17 -14.54 -20.71
N LEU A 318 8.24 -13.77 -20.12
CA LEU A 318 7.78 -13.96 -18.76
C LEU A 318 6.66 -15.01 -18.69
N ARG A 319 6.87 -16.07 -17.92
CA ARG A 319 5.90 -17.15 -17.73
C ARG A 319 5.09 -16.93 -16.46
N LEU A 320 3.76 -17.06 -16.57
CA LEU A 320 2.79 -16.94 -15.48
C LEU A 320 2.07 -18.27 -15.22
N ASP A 321 2.86 -19.35 -15.16
CA ASP A 321 2.43 -20.75 -15.09
C ASP A 321 3.03 -21.51 -13.89
N GLY A 322 3.52 -20.76 -12.89
CA GLY A 322 4.14 -21.31 -11.68
C GLY A 322 5.59 -21.75 -11.83
N SER A 323 6.22 -21.56 -13.00
CA SER A 323 7.65 -21.83 -13.16
C SER A 323 8.56 -20.76 -12.53
N VAL A 324 7.99 -19.65 -12.06
CA VAL A 324 8.72 -18.51 -11.49
C VAL A 324 8.08 -18.13 -10.15
N ALA A 325 8.91 -17.97 -9.12
CA ALA A 325 8.55 -17.42 -7.81
C ALA A 325 8.69 -15.89 -7.82
N PHE A 326 7.57 -15.19 -7.78
CA PHE A 326 7.48 -13.74 -7.87
C PHE A 326 7.32 -13.08 -6.50
N THR A 327 8.05 -11.98 -6.30
CA THR A 327 7.81 -11.02 -5.21
C THR A 327 7.10 -9.78 -5.75
N ASP A 328 6.51 -8.97 -4.87
CA ASP A 328 5.94 -7.68 -5.29
C ASP A 328 7.01 -6.69 -5.75
N ARG A 329 8.28 -6.87 -5.39
CA ARG A 329 9.38 -6.10 -5.98
C ARG A 329 9.52 -6.41 -7.47
N ALA A 330 9.46 -7.69 -7.85
CA ALA A 330 9.46 -8.09 -9.26
C ALA A 330 8.20 -7.58 -9.98
N GLY A 331 7.03 -7.76 -9.34
CA GLY A 331 5.75 -7.28 -9.84
C GLY A 331 5.75 -5.77 -10.08
N GLY A 332 6.23 -4.99 -9.12
CA GLY A 332 6.39 -3.54 -9.21
C GLY A 332 7.29 -3.11 -10.35
N PHE A 333 8.43 -3.81 -10.52
CA PHE A 333 9.34 -3.57 -11.63
C PHE A 333 8.65 -3.78 -13.00
N LEU A 334 7.73 -4.75 -13.11
CA LEU A 334 6.95 -5.01 -14.32
C LEU A 334 5.75 -4.06 -14.54
N HIS A 335 5.39 -3.26 -13.53
CA HIS A 335 4.31 -2.26 -13.58
C HIS A 335 4.83 -0.83 -13.84
N ARG A 336 6.12 -0.65 -14.08
CA ARG A 336 6.71 0.65 -14.32
C ARG A 336 6.33 1.21 -15.70
N PRO A 337 6.00 2.51 -15.81
CA PRO A 337 5.74 3.15 -17.11
C PRO A 337 7.03 3.28 -17.94
N PHE A 338 8.19 3.20 -17.27
CA PHE A 338 9.52 3.08 -17.87
C PHE A 338 10.13 1.75 -17.42
N PHE A 339 10.37 0.84 -18.35
CA PHE A 339 11.01 -0.44 -18.06
C PHE A 339 12.39 -0.55 -18.75
N PRO A 340 13.49 -0.67 -17.99
CA PRO A 340 13.55 -0.84 -16.54
C PRO A 340 13.36 0.48 -15.76
N ASP A 341 13.04 0.33 -14.47
CA ASP A 341 12.84 1.49 -13.59
C ASP A 341 14.07 2.41 -13.53
N GLY A 342 13.84 3.72 -13.53
CA GLY A 342 14.91 4.72 -13.52
C GLY A 342 15.61 4.96 -14.86
N ILE A 343 15.10 4.40 -15.96
CA ILE A 343 15.59 4.70 -17.32
C ILE A 343 14.45 5.26 -18.17
N ASN A 344 14.43 6.58 -18.36
CA ASN A 344 13.45 7.27 -19.21
C ASN A 344 13.55 6.83 -20.68
N ASN A 345 12.50 7.15 -21.45
CA ASN A 345 12.40 6.84 -22.89
C ASN A 345 12.47 5.34 -23.22
N THR A 346 12.11 4.50 -22.25
CA THR A 346 11.97 3.06 -22.43
C THR A 346 10.49 2.69 -22.57
N ALA A 347 10.24 1.53 -23.18
CA ALA A 347 8.87 1.01 -23.27
C ALA A 347 8.35 0.61 -21.89
N ALA A 348 7.04 0.75 -21.68
CA ALA A 348 6.40 0.35 -20.43
C ALA A 348 6.56 -1.15 -20.13
N GLY A 349 6.56 -1.49 -18.85
CA GLY A 349 6.54 -2.88 -18.39
C GLY A 349 5.25 -3.61 -18.82
N PRO A 350 5.27 -4.95 -18.92
CA PRO A 350 4.14 -5.72 -19.46
C PRO A 350 2.84 -5.58 -18.66
N PHE A 351 2.92 -5.16 -17.40
CA PHE A 351 1.76 -4.92 -16.53
C PHE A 351 1.38 -3.44 -16.37
N SER A 352 2.12 -2.54 -17.01
CA SER A 352 1.85 -1.10 -16.95
C SER A 352 0.99 -0.60 -18.10
N ARG A 353 0.49 0.63 -17.95
CA ARG A 353 0.00 1.45 -19.07
C ARG A 353 1.20 2.07 -19.80
N GLN A 354 0.98 2.43 -21.07
CA GLN A 354 1.93 3.27 -21.80
C GLN A 354 1.93 4.68 -21.20
N LEU A 355 3.04 5.40 -21.28
CA LEU A 355 3.18 6.70 -20.60
C LEU A 355 2.09 7.72 -20.99
N ASN A 356 1.60 7.69 -22.23
CA ASN A 356 0.53 8.57 -22.71
C ASN A 356 -0.86 8.24 -22.13
N GLU A 357 -1.05 7.07 -21.54
CA GLU A 357 -2.27 6.65 -20.83
C GLU A 357 -2.05 6.54 -19.32
N TRP A 358 -0.80 6.58 -18.87
CA TRP A 358 -0.40 6.33 -17.51
C TRP A 358 -0.66 7.55 -16.63
N SER A 359 -1.07 7.28 -15.39
CA SER A 359 -1.05 8.25 -14.31
C SER A 359 -0.83 7.53 -12.98
N VAL A 360 -0.58 8.29 -11.91
CA VAL A 360 -0.58 7.74 -10.54
C VAL A 360 -1.91 7.07 -10.20
N PHE A 361 -3.01 7.46 -10.86
CA PHE A 361 -4.30 6.81 -10.70
C PHE A 361 -4.66 5.87 -11.87
N ASN A 362 -3.69 5.46 -12.71
CA ASN A 362 -3.85 4.48 -13.81
C ASN A 362 -2.54 3.74 -14.12
N VAL A 363 -2.13 2.86 -13.21
CA VAL A 363 -0.83 2.15 -13.27
C VAL A 363 -0.87 0.83 -14.07
N GLY A 364 -1.97 0.52 -14.74
CA GLY A 364 -2.14 -0.71 -15.53
C GLY A 364 -2.92 -1.79 -14.80
N LEU A 365 -2.39 -3.01 -14.77
CA LEU A 365 -3.13 -4.21 -14.33
C LEU A 365 -3.71 -4.06 -12.92
N GLN A 366 -2.99 -3.39 -12.01
CA GLN A 366 -3.48 -3.14 -10.64
C GLN A 366 -4.83 -2.41 -10.60
N LEU A 367 -4.99 -1.31 -11.34
CA LEU A 367 -6.29 -0.62 -11.43
C LEU A 367 -7.29 -1.44 -12.24
N ASP A 368 -6.86 -2.00 -13.38
CA ASP A 368 -7.75 -2.70 -14.29
C ASP A 368 -8.46 -3.89 -13.64
N LEU A 369 -7.79 -4.57 -12.70
CA LEU A 369 -8.36 -5.65 -11.90
C LEU A 369 -9.51 -5.20 -11.02
N ILE A 370 -9.51 -3.95 -10.56
CA ILE A 370 -10.44 -3.47 -9.53
C ILE A 370 -11.53 -2.52 -10.03
N LYS A 371 -11.29 -1.81 -11.14
CA LYS A 371 -12.11 -0.66 -11.55
C LYS A 371 -13.61 -0.94 -11.61
N THR A 372 -14.00 -2.06 -12.21
CA THR A 372 -15.42 -2.43 -12.40
C THR A 372 -16.11 -2.70 -11.07
N ASN A 373 -15.48 -3.50 -10.21
CA ASN A 373 -16.09 -3.87 -8.93
C ASN A 373 -16.03 -2.71 -7.92
N LEU A 374 -14.98 -1.87 -7.98
CA LEU A 374 -14.93 -0.64 -7.20
C LEU A 374 -16.08 0.29 -7.57
N GLN A 375 -16.38 0.47 -8.85
CA GLN A 375 -17.54 1.24 -9.30
C GLN A 375 -18.87 0.66 -8.78
N THR A 376 -19.01 -0.67 -8.79
CA THR A 376 -20.17 -1.38 -8.22
C THR A 376 -20.33 -1.06 -6.73
N VAL A 377 -19.26 -1.15 -5.94
CA VAL A 377 -19.26 -0.82 -4.50
C VAL A 377 -19.60 0.64 -4.24
N LEU A 378 -19.01 1.53 -5.01
CA LEU A 378 -19.27 2.96 -4.92
C LEU A 378 -20.69 3.37 -5.35
N SER A 379 -21.39 2.49 -6.08
CA SER A 379 -22.81 2.66 -6.41
C SER A 379 -23.77 2.06 -5.38
N GLY A 380 -23.24 1.46 -4.31
CA GLY A 380 -24.02 0.91 -3.19
C GLY A 380 -24.23 -0.61 -3.22
N SER A 381 -23.61 -1.33 -4.16
CA SER A 381 -23.72 -2.80 -4.28
C SER A 381 -22.46 -3.51 -3.77
N ALA A 382 -22.58 -4.61 -3.02
CA ALA A 382 -21.42 -5.33 -2.52
C ALA A 382 -20.70 -6.11 -3.63
N ALA A 383 -19.37 -6.01 -3.69
CA ALA A 383 -18.51 -6.83 -4.55
C ALA A 383 -17.09 -6.91 -3.95
N PRO A 384 -16.35 -8.03 -4.13
CA PRO A 384 -14.91 -8.06 -3.86
C PRO A 384 -14.19 -7.13 -4.84
N CYS A 385 -12.98 -6.69 -4.52
CA CYS A 385 -12.25 -5.78 -5.41
C CYS A 385 -11.96 -6.40 -6.77
N THR A 386 -11.74 -7.71 -6.90
CA THR A 386 -11.49 -8.34 -8.22
C THR A 386 -12.47 -9.49 -8.50
N SER A 387 -12.57 -9.90 -9.76
CA SER A 387 -13.27 -11.12 -10.16
C SER A 387 -12.43 -12.40 -9.98
N ILE A 388 -11.14 -12.26 -9.64
CA ILE A 388 -10.25 -13.40 -9.39
C ILE A 388 -10.38 -13.82 -7.92
N PRO A 389 -10.86 -15.04 -7.61
CA PRO A 389 -11.19 -15.43 -6.24
C PRO A 389 -10.03 -15.35 -5.24
N SER A 390 -8.79 -15.51 -5.70
CA SER A 390 -7.59 -15.43 -4.86
C SER A 390 -7.07 -14.02 -4.61
N LEU A 391 -7.71 -12.99 -5.18
CA LEU A 391 -7.32 -11.58 -5.07
C LEU A 391 -8.50 -10.69 -4.62
N PRO A 392 -9.25 -11.03 -3.55
CA PRO A 392 -10.49 -10.31 -3.23
C PRO A 392 -10.26 -8.86 -2.76
N ASN A 393 -9.04 -8.46 -2.39
CA ASN A 393 -8.66 -7.07 -2.12
C ASN A 393 -7.68 -6.46 -3.15
N GLY A 394 -7.53 -7.08 -4.33
CA GLY A 394 -6.62 -6.58 -5.37
C GLY A 394 -5.21 -7.13 -5.28
N ILE A 395 -4.28 -6.46 -5.97
CA ILE A 395 -2.84 -6.76 -5.97
C ILE A 395 -2.03 -5.58 -5.44
N GLN A 396 -0.82 -5.84 -4.97
CA GLN A 396 0.15 -4.79 -4.64
C GLN A 396 1.41 -4.88 -5.51
N ILE A 397 2.01 -3.73 -5.79
CA ILE A 397 3.12 -3.62 -6.77
C ILE A 397 4.34 -2.87 -6.22
N PHE A 398 4.58 -2.99 -4.91
CA PHE A 398 5.80 -2.52 -4.28
C PHE A 398 6.32 -3.54 -3.24
N PRO A 399 7.63 -3.52 -2.93
CA PRO A 399 8.32 -4.60 -2.21
C PRO A 399 7.75 -4.92 -0.82
N GLY A 400 8.05 -6.11 -0.31
CA GLY A 400 7.58 -6.59 1.00
C GLY A 400 6.82 -7.92 0.96
N SER A 401 7.11 -8.82 0.03
CA SER A 401 6.49 -10.15 0.00
C SER A 401 7.36 -11.21 -0.64
N MET A 402 7.08 -12.46 -0.32
CA MET A 402 7.59 -13.59 -1.07
C MET A 402 6.67 -14.81 -0.98
N PRO A 403 6.67 -15.66 -2.02
CA PRO A 403 5.94 -16.91 -2.01
C PRO A 403 6.66 -17.93 -1.10
N LEU A 404 5.89 -18.80 -0.47
CA LEU A 404 6.36 -19.81 0.46
C LEU A 404 6.28 -21.19 -0.19
N TYR A 405 7.33 -22.01 -0.03
CA TYR A 405 7.46 -23.32 -0.65
C TYR A 405 7.79 -24.42 0.37
N LYS A 406 7.20 -25.61 0.19
CA LYS A 406 7.61 -26.86 0.84
C LYS A 406 7.81 -27.92 -0.23
N ASN A 407 8.94 -28.63 -0.20
CA ASN A 407 9.24 -29.70 -1.14
C ASN A 407 9.11 -29.28 -2.61
N GLY A 408 9.47 -28.04 -2.94
CA GLY A 408 9.36 -27.49 -4.30
C GLY A 408 7.93 -27.11 -4.73
N VAL A 409 6.94 -27.23 -3.85
CA VAL A 409 5.54 -26.86 -4.12
C VAL A 409 5.22 -25.53 -3.46
N LEU A 410 4.49 -24.65 -4.15
CA LEU A 410 3.94 -23.41 -3.58
C LEU A 410 2.89 -23.74 -2.51
N VAL A 411 3.06 -23.23 -1.30
CA VAL A 411 2.19 -23.51 -0.15
C VAL A 411 1.55 -22.26 0.46
N GLY A 412 1.88 -21.09 -0.07
CA GLY A 412 1.33 -19.82 0.38
C GLY A 412 2.25 -18.66 0.06
N ALA A 413 2.09 -17.56 0.77
CA ALA A 413 2.97 -16.41 0.70
C ALA A 413 2.92 -15.62 2.02
N ILE A 414 3.98 -14.86 2.27
CA ILE A 414 4.04 -13.85 3.32
C ILE A 414 4.07 -12.46 2.70
N GLY A 415 3.40 -11.50 3.32
CA GLY A 415 3.44 -10.09 2.98
C GLY A 415 3.62 -9.22 4.21
N ILE A 416 4.43 -8.18 4.08
CA ILE A 416 4.86 -7.26 5.14
C ILE A 416 4.59 -5.83 4.67
N SER A 417 4.02 -4.99 5.53
CA SER A 417 3.88 -3.57 5.23
C SER A 417 3.87 -2.71 6.48
N GLY A 418 4.67 -1.65 6.50
CA GLY A 418 4.56 -0.60 7.52
C GLY A 418 5.77 0.31 7.68
N ASP A 419 6.91 -0.03 7.07
CA ASP A 419 8.11 0.83 7.12
C ASP A 419 8.67 1.06 5.70
N GLY A 420 9.98 1.30 5.56
CA GLY A 420 10.61 1.38 4.24
C GLY A 420 10.54 0.06 3.48
N VAL A 421 10.44 0.11 2.16
CA VAL A 421 10.23 -1.09 1.33
C VAL A 421 11.39 -2.09 1.38
N ASP A 422 12.61 -1.63 1.68
CA ASP A 422 13.75 -2.52 1.88
C ASP A 422 13.70 -3.17 3.29
N GLN A 423 13.16 -2.48 4.31
CA GLN A 423 12.85 -3.07 5.61
C GLN A 423 11.78 -4.15 5.48
N ASP A 424 10.70 -3.87 4.74
CA ASP A 424 9.62 -4.84 4.49
C ASP A 424 10.17 -6.12 3.83
N ASP A 425 11.09 -6.00 2.85
CA ASP A 425 11.75 -7.15 2.20
C ASP A 425 12.67 -7.92 3.16
N LEU A 426 13.42 -7.23 4.03
CA LEU A 426 14.26 -7.89 5.02
C LEU A 426 13.41 -8.69 6.03
N ILE A 427 12.31 -8.10 6.50
CA ILE A 427 11.37 -8.74 7.40
C ILE A 427 10.68 -9.93 6.72
N THR A 428 10.34 -9.78 5.44
CA THR A 428 9.81 -10.85 4.58
C THR A 428 10.76 -12.04 4.56
N ALA A 429 12.05 -11.79 4.32
CA ALA A 429 13.08 -12.83 4.30
C ALA A 429 13.20 -13.56 5.64
N GLY A 430 13.15 -12.82 6.76
CA GLY A 430 13.14 -13.40 8.11
C GLY A 430 11.92 -14.29 8.35
N GLY A 431 10.73 -13.83 7.96
CA GLY A 431 9.48 -14.58 8.12
C GLY A 431 9.44 -15.91 7.38
N GLY A 432 9.81 -15.92 6.09
CA GLY A 432 9.79 -17.16 5.31
C GLY A 432 11.10 -17.95 5.36
N ALA A 433 11.95 -17.73 6.36
CA ALA A 433 13.08 -18.62 6.65
C ALA A 433 12.58 -20.08 6.84
N GLY A 434 13.15 -21.01 6.07
CA GLY A 434 12.69 -22.42 6.01
C GLY A 434 11.59 -22.68 4.97
N PHE A 435 11.02 -21.64 4.36
CA PHE A 435 9.97 -21.73 3.33
C PHE A 435 10.31 -20.95 2.06
N ALA A 436 11.56 -20.49 1.91
CA ALA A 436 11.95 -19.71 0.73
C ALA A 436 11.84 -20.54 -0.57
N PRO A 437 11.51 -19.91 -1.71
CA PRO A 437 11.49 -20.61 -2.99
C PRO A 437 12.88 -21.13 -3.38
N PRO A 438 12.97 -22.26 -4.10
CA PRO A 438 14.21 -22.71 -4.72
C PRO A 438 14.87 -21.59 -5.53
N ALA A 439 16.19 -21.43 -5.40
CA ALA A 439 16.90 -20.30 -5.99
C ALA A 439 16.77 -20.26 -7.53
N ASN A 440 16.71 -21.41 -8.18
CA ASN A 440 16.63 -21.54 -9.64
C ASN A 440 15.28 -21.12 -10.25
N ILE A 441 14.24 -20.92 -9.44
CA ILE A 441 12.93 -20.45 -9.92
C ILE A 441 12.60 -19.02 -9.47
N ARG A 442 13.48 -18.35 -8.73
CA ARG A 442 13.22 -16.98 -8.26
C ARG A 442 13.16 -16.01 -9.44
N SER A 443 12.39 -14.93 -9.28
CA SER A 443 12.30 -13.88 -10.30
C SER A 443 13.67 -13.30 -10.69
N ASP A 444 14.66 -13.33 -9.80
CA ASP A 444 16.05 -12.92 -10.11
C ASP A 444 16.83 -13.85 -11.06
N GLN A 445 16.22 -14.96 -11.49
CA GLN A 445 16.70 -15.81 -12.58
C GLN A 445 16.06 -15.47 -13.93
N VAL A 446 15.08 -14.56 -13.96
CA VAL A 446 14.32 -14.17 -15.15
C VAL A 446 14.85 -12.85 -15.70
N PHE A 447 14.97 -12.79 -17.03
CA PHE A 447 15.32 -11.58 -17.76
C PHE A 447 14.15 -11.16 -18.64
N VAL A 448 13.80 -9.87 -18.58
CA VAL A 448 12.83 -9.24 -19.47
C VAL A 448 13.57 -8.17 -20.26
N ARG A 449 13.56 -8.26 -21.60
CA ARG A 449 14.24 -7.30 -22.49
C ARG A 449 15.72 -7.07 -22.11
N GLY A 450 16.41 -8.13 -21.68
CA GLY A 450 17.81 -8.08 -21.24
C GLY A 450 18.04 -7.58 -19.81
N VAL A 451 16.99 -7.20 -19.07
CA VAL A 451 17.08 -6.75 -17.67
C VAL A 451 16.67 -7.87 -16.73
N ARG A 452 17.52 -8.17 -15.75
CA ARG A 452 17.23 -9.14 -14.68
C ARG A 452 16.16 -8.57 -13.74
N LEU A 453 15.10 -9.33 -13.48
CA LEU A 453 14.10 -8.92 -12.50
C LEU A 453 14.66 -8.98 -11.07
N PRO A 454 14.19 -8.13 -10.15
CA PRO A 454 14.58 -8.23 -8.74
C PRO A 454 13.83 -9.37 -8.03
N PHE A 455 14.33 -9.80 -6.86
CA PHE A 455 13.61 -10.69 -5.94
C PHE A 455 13.36 -9.98 -4.60
N LEU A 456 14.35 -9.93 -3.69
CA LEU A 456 14.32 -9.11 -2.48
C LEU A 456 15.54 -8.19 -2.44
N LYS A 457 15.42 -7.03 -1.80
CA LYS A 457 16.53 -6.09 -1.57
C LYS A 457 16.54 -5.66 -0.11
N PHE A 458 17.71 -5.69 0.52
CA PHE A 458 17.86 -5.38 1.93
C PHE A 458 18.56 -4.04 2.15
N PRO A 459 18.29 -3.35 3.29
CA PRO A 459 19.01 -2.14 3.66
C PRO A 459 20.50 -2.44 3.83
N ARG A 460 21.37 -1.49 3.45
CA ARG A 460 22.83 -1.64 3.58
C ARG A 460 23.30 -1.85 5.02
N SER A 461 22.58 -1.28 5.98
CA SER A 461 22.93 -1.33 7.40
C SER A 461 21.66 -1.50 8.24
N PRO A 462 21.10 -2.71 8.32
CA PRO A 462 19.77 -2.94 8.89
C PRO A 462 19.73 -2.96 10.42
N ASN A 463 20.88 -3.08 11.08
CA ASN A 463 21.00 -3.22 12.54
C ASN A 463 21.63 -1.98 13.22
N LEU A 464 21.77 -0.85 12.49
CA LEU A 464 22.34 0.38 13.03
C LEU A 464 21.35 1.16 13.88
#